data_AF-A0A0S8CX80-F1
#
_entry.id   AF-A0A0S8CX80-F1
#
_cell.length_a   1.000
_cell.length_b   1.000
_cell.length_c   1.000
_cell.angle_alpha   90.00
_cell.angle_beta   90.00
_cell.angle_gamma   90.00
#
_symmetry.space_group_name_H-M   'P 1'
#
loop_
_entity.id
_entity.type
_entity.pdbx_description
1 polymer ?
#
loop_
_entity_poly.entity_id
_entity_poly.type
_entity_poly.pdbx_seq_one_letter_code
_entity_poly.pdbx_strand_id
1 'polypeptide(L)'
;MDFPRSEKKWLFRPKPRDISSEHIKKIAVDFDLPETIARILVLRGLSEKNNIIDFLNPTLQQLPRPHKMKGMNEAVAILQEALKSQEPVTVFGDFDADGVTSTAILSLFFTELGVPSHSYIPDRLSEGYGLNRKAIRKIHDHNMRRWGAAGILLTADCGISDSDAVKEAQKLGFKVIITDHHKPPEKLPQADAILNP
;
A
#
# COMPACT_ATOMS: atom_id res chain seq x y z
N MET A 1 15.67 -24.36 28.97
CA MET A 1 14.36 -23.69 29.16
C MET A 1 13.37 -24.39 28.27
N ASP A 2 12.46 -25.18 28.83
CA ASP A 2 11.36 -25.80 28.08
C ASP A 2 10.25 -24.77 27.90
N PHE A 3 10.11 -24.25 26.68
CA PHE A 3 8.92 -23.45 26.34
C PHE A 3 7.70 -24.37 26.31
N PRO A 4 6.58 -24.01 26.97
CA PRO A 4 5.37 -24.81 26.91
C PRO A 4 4.94 -24.95 25.44
N ARG A 5 4.88 -26.19 24.94
CA ARG A 5 4.32 -26.46 23.62
C ARG A 5 2.83 -26.13 23.67
N SER A 6 2.40 -25.10 22.93
CA SER A 6 0.97 -24.83 22.78
C SER A 6 0.30 -26.08 22.19
N GLU A 7 -0.76 -26.58 22.81
CA GLU A 7 -1.53 -27.68 22.25
C GLU A 7 -2.11 -27.25 20.90
N LYS A 8 -1.70 -27.93 19.81
CA LYS A 8 -2.22 -27.67 18.48
C LYS A 8 -3.61 -28.28 18.37
N LYS A 9 -4.62 -27.45 18.10
CA LYS A 9 -5.98 -27.91 17.80
C LYS A 9 -6.15 -28.12 16.30
N TRP A 10 -6.38 -29.35 15.89
CA TRP A 10 -6.76 -29.67 14.51
C TRP A 10 -8.24 -29.33 14.30
N LEU A 11 -8.51 -28.39 13.41
CA LEU A 11 -9.86 -27.96 13.08
C LEU A 11 -10.18 -28.36 11.64
N PHE A 12 -11.06 -29.34 11.49
CA PHE A 12 -11.60 -29.69 10.18
C PHE A 12 -12.72 -28.70 9.83
N ARG A 13 -12.54 -27.92 8.76
CA ARG A 13 -13.57 -26.98 8.31
C ARG A 13 -14.71 -27.76 7.62
N PRO A 14 -15.93 -27.77 8.17
CA PRO A 14 -17.03 -28.49 7.55
C PRO A 14 -17.46 -27.79 6.26
N LYS A 15 -18.01 -28.57 5.31
CA LYS A 15 -18.66 -28.04 4.12
C LYS A 15 -19.80 -27.08 4.55
N PRO A 16 -19.97 -25.90 3.91
CA PRO A 16 -21.14 -25.06 4.13
C PRO A 16 -22.44 -25.87 3.98
N ARG A 17 -23.44 -25.57 4.81
CA ARG A 17 -24.69 -26.35 4.87
C ARG A 17 -25.57 -26.14 3.64
N ASP A 18 -25.47 -24.95 3.06
CA ASP A 18 -26.16 -24.41 1.89
C ASP A 18 -25.59 -24.91 0.56
N ILE A 19 -24.38 -25.48 0.53
CA ILE A 19 -23.77 -26.01 -0.70
C ILE A 19 -23.87 -27.53 -0.75
N SER A 20 -24.55 -28.11 -1.74
CA SER A 20 -24.66 -29.57 -1.89
C SER A 20 -23.34 -30.22 -2.35
N SER A 21 -23.21 -31.52 -2.14
CA SER A 21 -22.06 -32.29 -2.67
C SER A 21 -22.10 -32.35 -4.19
N GLU A 22 -23.30 -32.37 -4.78
CA GLU A 22 -23.55 -32.30 -6.21
C GLU A 22 -23.02 -30.99 -6.79
N HIS A 23 -23.17 -29.87 -6.08
CA HIS A 23 -22.61 -28.58 -6.52
C HIS A 23 -21.08 -28.60 -6.54
N ILE A 24 -20.43 -29.25 -5.58
CA ILE A 24 -18.97 -29.42 -5.56
C ILE A 24 -18.52 -30.28 -6.75
N LYS A 25 -19.20 -31.38 -7.03
CA LYS A 25 -18.91 -32.23 -8.20
C LYS A 25 -19.12 -31.47 -9.51
N LYS A 26 -20.15 -30.62 -9.58
CA LYS A 26 -20.39 -29.76 -10.73
C LYS A 26 -19.23 -28.78 -10.92
N ILE A 27 -18.76 -28.10 -9.87
CA ILE A 27 -17.57 -27.23 -9.95
C ILE A 27 -16.35 -28.03 -10.42
N ALA A 28 -16.15 -29.24 -9.90
CA ALA A 28 -15.04 -30.10 -10.32
C ALA A 28 -15.06 -30.38 -11.84
N VAL A 29 -16.23 -30.72 -12.38
CA VAL A 29 -16.41 -30.96 -13.82
C VAL A 29 -16.30 -29.67 -14.63
N ASP A 30 -17.01 -28.60 -14.24
CA ASP A 30 -17.09 -27.34 -14.98
C ASP A 30 -15.72 -26.66 -15.15
N PHE A 31 -14.79 -26.90 -14.22
CA PHE A 31 -13.45 -26.30 -14.21
C PHE A 31 -12.33 -27.30 -14.46
N ASP A 32 -12.65 -28.57 -14.76
CA ASP A 32 -11.68 -29.67 -14.91
C ASP A 32 -10.69 -29.76 -13.72
N LEU A 33 -11.25 -29.78 -12.52
CA LEU A 33 -10.52 -29.82 -11.26
C LEU A 33 -10.79 -31.12 -10.49
N PRO A 34 -9.83 -31.61 -9.70
CA PRO A 34 -10.13 -32.65 -8.71
C PRO A 34 -11.23 -32.19 -7.73
N GLU A 35 -12.13 -33.09 -7.32
CA GLU A 35 -13.22 -32.79 -6.38
C GLU A 35 -12.69 -32.21 -5.05
N THR A 36 -11.47 -32.60 -4.65
CA THR A 36 -10.79 -32.04 -3.47
C THR A 36 -10.47 -30.55 -3.62
N ILE A 37 -10.05 -30.10 -4.81
CA ILE A 37 -9.79 -28.69 -5.11
C ILE A 37 -11.11 -27.91 -5.16
N ALA A 38 -12.13 -28.45 -5.83
CA ALA A 38 -13.46 -27.86 -5.84
C ALA A 38 -14.04 -27.68 -4.43
N ARG A 39 -13.83 -28.66 -3.55
CA ARG A 39 -14.21 -28.58 -2.14
C ARG A 39 -13.45 -27.47 -1.40
N ILE A 40 -12.15 -27.30 -1.66
CA ILE A 40 -11.35 -26.23 -1.05
C ILE A 40 -11.83 -24.85 -1.52
N LEU A 41 -12.20 -24.69 -2.81
CA LEU A 41 -12.78 -23.43 -3.33
C LEU A 41 -14.07 -23.07 -2.59
N VAL A 42 -14.99 -24.02 -2.44
CA VAL A 42 -16.23 -23.82 -1.66
C VAL A 42 -15.92 -23.47 -0.20
N LEU A 43 -14.94 -24.12 0.42
CA LEU A 43 -14.52 -23.81 1.80
C LEU A 43 -13.90 -22.42 1.95
N ARG A 44 -13.42 -21.83 0.85
CA ARG A 44 -12.94 -20.43 0.77
C ARG A 44 -14.06 -19.44 0.42
N GLY A 45 -15.31 -19.89 0.30
CA GLY A 45 -16.45 -19.05 -0.07
C GLY A 45 -16.63 -18.85 -1.58
N LEU A 46 -15.92 -19.64 -2.40
CA LEU A 46 -15.98 -19.58 -3.85
C LEU A 46 -16.86 -20.72 -4.37
N SER A 47 -18.15 -20.47 -4.49
CA SER A 47 -19.15 -21.43 -5.00
C SER A 47 -19.77 -21.01 -6.33
N GLU A 48 -19.67 -19.74 -6.69
CA GLU A 48 -20.23 -19.19 -7.92
C GLU A 48 -19.22 -19.24 -9.06
N LYS A 49 -19.68 -19.60 -10.26
CA LYS A 49 -18.83 -19.79 -11.45
C LYS A 49 -17.94 -18.57 -11.71
N ASN A 50 -18.51 -17.36 -11.72
CA ASN A 50 -17.76 -16.14 -12.00
C ASN A 50 -16.70 -15.85 -10.92
N ASN A 51 -17.04 -16.01 -9.64
CA ASN A 51 -16.09 -15.81 -8.55
C ASN A 51 -14.92 -16.80 -8.62
N ILE A 52 -15.18 -18.04 -9.04
CA ILE A 52 -14.12 -19.05 -9.22
C ILE A 52 -13.23 -18.69 -10.42
N ILE A 53 -13.81 -18.26 -11.55
CA ILE A 53 -13.04 -17.80 -12.71
C ILE A 53 -12.14 -16.63 -12.31
N ASP A 54 -12.70 -15.63 -11.64
CA ASP A 54 -11.98 -14.42 -11.23
C ASP A 54 -10.85 -14.74 -10.24
N PHE A 55 -11.08 -15.66 -9.30
CA PHE A 55 -10.07 -16.08 -8.34
C PHE A 55 -8.93 -16.89 -8.97
N LEU A 56 -9.25 -17.80 -9.89
CA LEU A 56 -8.24 -18.65 -10.54
C LEU A 56 -7.48 -17.92 -11.65
N ASN A 57 -8.09 -16.93 -12.28
CA ASN A 57 -7.52 -16.15 -13.39
C ASN A 57 -7.67 -14.65 -13.13
N PRO A 58 -6.98 -14.11 -12.09
CA PRO A 58 -7.09 -12.70 -11.80
C PRO A 58 -6.46 -11.87 -12.94
N THR A 59 -7.10 -10.76 -13.27
CA THR A 59 -6.63 -9.82 -14.30
C THR A 59 -6.54 -8.41 -13.74
N LEU A 60 -5.64 -7.58 -14.29
CA LEU A 60 -5.51 -6.19 -13.85
C LEU A 60 -6.80 -5.37 -14.06
N GLN A 61 -7.66 -5.79 -14.98
CA GLN A 61 -8.96 -5.17 -15.25
C GLN A 61 -9.95 -5.30 -14.08
N GLN A 62 -9.74 -6.27 -13.19
CA GLN A 62 -10.57 -6.46 -11.99
C GLN A 62 -10.16 -5.52 -10.85
N LEU A 63 -9.01 -4.84 -10.94
CA LEU A 63 -8.62 -3.86 -9.92
C LEU A 63 -9.63 -2.69 -9.91
N PRO A 64 -9.98 -2.16 -8.73
CA PRO A 64 -10.77 -0.93 -8.64
C PRO A 64 -10.10 0.18 -9.44
N ARG A 65 -10.92 0.98 -10.14
CA ARG A 65 -10.41 2.16 -10.84
C ARG A 65 -9.72 3.09 -9.82
N PRO A 66 -8.46 3.53 -10.05
CA PRO A 66 -7.71 4.31 -9.07
C PRO A 66 -8.44 5.56 -8.56
N HIS A 67 -9.19 6.26 -9.43
CA HIS A 67 -9.97 7.46 -9.06
C HIS A 67 -11.07 7.20 -8.01
N LYS A 68 -11.42 5.95 -7.73
CA LYS A 68 -12.37 5.59 -6.66
C LYS A 68 -11.71 5.59 -5.27
N MET A 69 -10.38 5.53 -5.20
CA MET A 69 -9.66 5.66 -3.95
C MET A 69 -9.81 7.09 -3.43
N LYS A 70 -10.24 7.23 -2.18
CA LYS A 70 -10.34 8.54 -1.53
C LYS A 70 -8.97 9.23 -1.55
N GLY A 71 -8.95 10.54 -1.82
CA GLY A 71 -7.72 11.33 -1.90
C GLY A 71 -6.99 11.27 -3.24
N MET A 72 -7.39 10.37 -4.16
CA MET A 72 -6.69 10.18 -5.44
C MET A 72 -6.68 11.43 -6.31
N ASN A 73 -7.82 12.13 -6.41
CA ASN A 73 -7.93 13.32 -7.25
C ASN A 73 -7.05 14.46 -6.70
N GLU A 74 -7.04 14.62 -5.37
CA GLU A 74 -6.23 15.61 -4.67
C GLU A 74 -4.73 15.32 -4.84
N ALA A 75 -4.31 14.07 -4.62
CA ALA A 75 -2.91 13.66 -4.80
C ALA A 75 -2.43 13.88 -6.25
N VAL A 76 -3.22 13.46 -7.24
CA VAL A 76 -2.89 13.64 -8.65
C VAL A 76 -2.82 15.11 -9.02
N ALA A 77 -3.74 15.96 -8.54
CA ALA A 77 -3.71 17.39 -8.80
C ALA A 77 -2.45 18.06 -8.25
N ILE A 78 -2.03 17.71 -7.03
CA ILE A 78 -0.78 18.20 -6.42
C ILE A 78 0.43 17.79 -7.26
N LEU A 79 0.50 16.50 -7.64
CA LEU A 79 1.62 15.99 -8.44
C LEU A 79 1.65 16.61 -9.84
N GLN A 80 0.50 16.75 -10.50
CA GLN A 80 0.40 17.41 -11.81
C GLN A 80 0.91 18.86 -11.79
N GLU A 81 0.66 19.59 -10.70
CA GLU A 81 1.21 20.93 -10.55
C GLU A 81 2.73 20.89 -10.38
N ALA A 82 3.25 19.96 -9.57
CA ALA A 82 4.70 19.79 -9.44
C ALA A 82 5.40 19.40 -10.76
N LEU A 83 4.75 18.59 -11.61
CA LEU A 83 5.26 18.30 -12.95
C LEU A 83 5.43 19.59 -13.78
N LYS A 84 4.45 20.49 -13.72
CA LYS A 84 4.46 21.76 -14.48
C LYS A 84 5.45 22.76 -13.92
N SER A 85 5.50 22.90 -12.60
CA SER A 85 6.33 23.88 -11.91
C SER A 85 7.76 23.41 -11.64
N GLN A 86 8.07 22.14 -11.95
CA GLN A 86 9.34 21.49 -11.63
C GLN A 86 9.64 21.53 -10.13
N GLU A 87 8.60 21.42 -9.31
CA GLU A 87 8.71 21.34 -7.85
C GLU A 87 9.29 19.97 -7.46
N PRO A 88 10.30 19.91 -6.56
CA PRO A 88 10.95 18.66 -6.26
C PRO A 88 10.06 17.68 -5.51
N VAL A 89 10.16 16.39 -5.83
CA VAL A 89 9.42 15.31 -5.17
C VAL A 89 10.38 14.40 -4.43
N THR A 90 10.23 14.31 -3.11
CA THR A 90 10.90 13.29 -2.30
C THR A 90 9.94 12.13 -2.06
N VAL A 91 10.33 10.92 -2.49
CA VAL A 91 9.62 9.68 -2.17
C VAL A 91 10.19 9.10 -0.87
N PHE A 92 9.38 9.08 0.19
CA PHE A 92 9.75 8.48 1.47
C PHE A 92 9.17 7.07 1.58
N GLY A 93 10.02 6.05 1.55
CA GLY A 93 9.61 4.64 1.64
C GLY A 93 9.78 4.04 3.02
N ASP A 94 9.10 2.91 3.25
CA ASP A 94 9.51 1.98 4.31
C ASP A 94 10.69 1.09 3.87
N PHE A 95 11.36 0.47 4.85
CA PHE A 95 12.57 -0.32 4.64
C PHE A 95 12.30 -1.78 4.25
N ASP A 96 11.05 -2.24 4.30
CA ASP A 96 10.72 -3.62 3.95
C ASP A 96 10.52 -3.83 2.44
N ALA A 97 10.12 -5.03 2.03
CA ALA A 97 10.00 -5.35 0.61
C ALA A 97 8.95 -4.49 -0.11
N ASP A 98 7.82 -4.18 0.53
CA ASP A 98 6.74 -3.40 -0.09
C ASP A 98 7.15 -1.91 -0.15
N GLY A 99 7.66 -1.37 0.95
CA GLY A 99 8.20 -0.01 1.00
C GLY A 99 9.34 0.25 0.01
N VAL A 100 10.29 -0.68 -0.13
CA VAL A 100 11.41 -0.53 -1.08
C VAL A 100 10.94 -0.63 -2.52
N THR A 101 10.04 -1.58 -2.84
CA THR A 101 9.55 -1.74 -4.23
C THR A 101 8.65 -0.59 -4.66
N SER A 102 7.72 -0.16 -3.81
CA SER A 102 6.88 1.02 -4.07
C SER A 102 7.72 2.29 -4.26
N THR A 103 8.73 2.49 -3.42
CA THR A 103 9.68 3.62 -3.56
C THR A 103 10.44 3.56 -4.88
N ALA A 104 10.91 2.39 -5.29
CA ALA A 104 11.60 2.22 -6.56
C ALA A 104 10.68 2.55 -7.74
N ILE A 105 9.44 2.04 -7.74
CA ILE A 105 8.44 2.31 -8.79
C ILE A 105 8.20 3.81 -8.94
N LEU A 106 7.92 4.51 -7.83
CA LEU A 106 7.66 5.95 -7.84
C LEU A 106 8.90 6.76 -8.26
N SER A 107 10.09 6.37 -7.78
CA SER A 107 11.33 7.06 -8.12
C SER A 107 11.66 6.93 -9.61
N LEU A 108 11.48 5.74 -10.19
CA LEU A 108 11.64 5.51 -11.62
C LEU A 108 10.64 6.32 -12.43
N PHE A 109 9.37 6.37 -11.99
CA PHE A 109 8.34 7.16 -12.64
C PHE A 109 8.69 8.66 -12.70
N PHE A 110 9.06 9.29 -11.58
CA PHE A 110 9.42 10.71 -11.59
C PHE A 110 10.72 11.00 -12.34
N THR A 111 11.68 10.07 -12.30
CA THR A 111 12.92 10.16 -13.08
C THR A 111 12.62 10.15 -14.58
N GLU A 112 11.77 9.25 -15.06
CA GLU A 112 11.36 9.16 -16.47
C GLU A 112 10.62 10.42 -16.94
N LEU A 113 9.84 11.03 -16.05
CA LEU A 113 9.15 12.30 -16.32
C LEU A 113 10.06 13.53 -16.25
N GLY A 114 11.34 13.37 -15.91
CA GLY A 114 12.31 14.47 -15.81
C GLY A 114 12.05 15.45 -14.66
N VAL A 115 11.29 15.03 -13.65
CA VAL A 115 10.96 15.86 -12.49
C VAL A 115 12.12 15.83 -11.51
N PRO A 116 12.48 16.94 -10.85
CA PRO A 116 13.46 16.88 -9.78
C PRO A 116 12.97 15.95 -8.66
N SER A 117 13.64 14.82 -8.46
CA SER A 117 13.19 13.86 -7.45
C SER A 117 14.33 13.12 -6.77
N HIS A 118 14.10 12.64 -5.56
CA HIS A 118 14.95 11.65 -4.92
C HIS A 118 14.14 10.75 -3.98
N SER A 119 14.68 9.60 -3.63
CA SER A 119 14.10 8.71 -2.62
C SER A 119 14.79 8.85 -1.26
N TYR A 120 14.08 8.48 -0.21
CA TYR A 120 14.59 8.30 1.14
C TYR A 120 13.98 7.04 1.75
N ILE A 121 14.82 6.14 2.25
CA ILE A 121 14.40 4.98 3.04
C ILE A 121 15.07 5.11 4.41
N PRO A 122 14.31 5.08 5.52
CA PRO A 122 14.88 5.24 6.85
C PRO A 122 15.73 4.01 7.23
N ASP A 123 16.79 4.25 7.98
CA ASP A 123 17.53 3.16 8.61
C ASP A 123 16.71 2.59 9.77
N ARG A 124 16.31 1.32 9.66
CA ARG A 124 15.45 0.64 10.62
C ARG A 124 15.97 0.70 12.06
N LEU A 125 17.30 0.59 12.25
CA LEU A 125 17.90 0.46 13.58
C LEU A 125 18.06 1.82 14.27
N SER A 126 18.40 2.86 13.51
CA SER A 126 18.74 4.18 14.04
C SER A 126 17.65 5.23 13.88
N GLU A 127 16.69 5.03 12.98
CA GLU A 127 15.58 5.95 12.71
C GLU A 127 14.22 5.34 12.99
N GLY A 128 14.12 4.00 13.00
CA GLY A 128 12.89 3.28 13.35
C GLY A 128 11.95 3.08 12.16
N TYR A 129 10.67 2.85 12.47
CA TYR A 129 9.61 2.61 11.49
C TYR A 129 8.84 3.90 11.16
N GLY A 130 8.44 4.03 9.90
CA GLY A 130 7.56 5.10 9.45
C GLY A 130 8.22 6.48 9.35
N LEU A 131 7.37 7.45 9.05
CA LEU A 131 7.81 8.82 8.82
C LEU A 131 8.24 9.46 10.15
N ASN A 132 9.46 10.01 10.20
CA ASN A 132 10.00 10.58 11.42
C ASN A 132 10.62 11.97 11.21
N ARG A 133 10.61 12.78 12.28
CA ARG A 133 11.04 14.18 12.26
C ARG A 133 12.52 14.35 11.88
N LYS A 134 13.38 13.40 12.27
CA LYS A 134 14.83 13.46 11.97
C LYS A 134 15.07 13.31 10.48
N ALA A 135 14.42 12.34 9.86
CA ALA A 135 14.50 12.13 8.41
C ALA A 135 13.88 13.30 7.64
N ILE A 136 12.71 13.80 8.05
CA ILE A 136 12.07 14.99 7.43
C ILE A 136 13.04 16.18 7.40
N ARG A 137 13.73 16.48 8.51
CA ARG A 137 14.70 17.58 8.55
C ARG A 137 15.89 17.36 7.63
N LYS A 138 16.43 16.13 7.56
CA LYS A 138 17.49 15.79 6.61
C LYS A 138 17.05 15.99 5.17
N ILE A 139 15.83 15.55 4.84
CA ILE A 139 15.24 15.70 3.50
C ILE A 139 15.06 17.19 3.19
N HIS A 140 14.48 17.96 4.10
CA HIS A 140 14.33 19.40 3.96
C HIS A 140 15.68 20.07 3.65
N ASP A 141 16.71 19.81 4.45
CA ASP A 141 18.03 20.43 4.28
C ASP A 141 18.70 20.00 2.97
N HIS A 142 18.47 18.76 2.51
CA HIS A 142 18.90 18.31 1.19
C HIS A 142 18.17 19.08 0.08
N ASN A 143 16.84 19.17 0.14
CA ASN A 143 16.03 19.80 -0.89
C ASN A 143 16.29 21.31 -0.97
N MET A 144 16.43 21.99 0.16
CA MET A 144 16.81 23.40 0.21
C MET A 144 18.18 23.65 -0.42
N ARG A 145 19.18 22.79 -0.17
CA ARG A 145 20.52 22.93 -0.77
C ARG A 145 20.53 22.64 -2.28
N ARG A 146 19.72 21.67 -2.72
CA ARG A 146 19.73 21.20 -4.12
C ARG A 146 18.83 22.03 -5.03
N TRP A 147 17.69 22.47 -4.52
CA TRP A 147 16.60 23.06 -5.30
C TRP A 147 16.07 24.38 -4.73
N GLY A 148 16.49 24.79 -3.52
CA GLY A 148 16.02 26.03 -2.91
C GLY A 148 14.56 25.99 -2.43
N ALA A 149 13.95 24.80 -2.37
CA ALA A 149 12.57 24.59 -1.94
C ALA A 149 12.42 23.24 -1.23
N ALA A 150 11.45 23.13 -0.32
CA ALA A 150 11.11 21.86 0.34
C ALA A 150 10.46 20.88 -0.66
N GLY A 151 9.41 21.33 -1.36
CA GLY A 151 8.71 20.57 -2.40
C GLY A 151 7.62 19.63 -1.86
N ILE A 152 7.46 18.49 -2.52
CA ILE A 152 6.49 17.45 -2.14
C ILE A 152 7.19 16.33 -1.39
N LEU A 153 6.60 15.92 -0.27
CA LEU A 153 6.92 14.68 0.43
C LEU A 153 5.83 13.65 0.15
N LEU A 154 6.14 12.66 -0.68
CA LEU A 154 5.25 11.56 -1.04
C LEU A 154 5.68 10.30 -0.28
N THR A 155 4.85 9.81 0.66
CA THR A 155 5.16 8.56 1.36
C THR A 155 4.76 7.35 0.53
N ALA A 156 5.45 6.24 0.74
CA ALA A 156 5.17 4.94 0.15
C ALA A 156 5.27 3.88 1.26
N ASP A 157 4.17 3.18 1.52
CA ASP A 157 4.05 2.15 2.54
C ASP A 157 4.21 2.64 4.00
N CYS A 158 3.97 3.93 4.24
CA CYS A 158 3.99 4.49 5.59
C CYS A 158 3.25 5.84 5.68
N GLY A 159 3.15 6.37 6.90
CA GLY A 159 2.70 7.74 7.15
C GLY A 159 1.28 7.85 7.72
N ILE A 160 0.41 6.84 7.58
CA ILE A 160 -1.00 6.94 8.01
C ILE A 160 -1.16 7.17 9.53
N SER A 161 -0.15 6.79 10.31
CA SER A 161 -0.15 6.97 11.77
C SER A 161 0.77 8.10 12.25
N ASP A 162 1.50 8.77 11.36
CA ASP A 162 2.62 9.65 11.70
C ASP A 162 2.23 11.14 11.77
N SER A 163 1.12 11.44 12.46
CA SER A 163 0.53 12.79 12.52
C SER A 163 1.52 13.89 12.91
N ASP A 164 2.38 13.60 13.88
CA ASP A 164 3.39 14.53 14.38
C ASP A 164 4.51 14.80 13.36
N ALA A 165 4.87 13.80 12.57
CA ALA A 165 5.87 13.92 11.52
C ALA A 165 5.30 14.71 10.35
N VAL A 166 4.08 14.41 9.92
CA VAL A 166 3.35 15.17 8.87
C VAL A 166 3.24 16.65 9.23
N LYS A 167 2.86 16.95 10.47
CA LYS A 167 2.78 18.34 10.97
C LYS A 167 4.14 19.05 10.93
N GLU A 168 5.22 18.35 11.24
CA GLU A 168 6.57 18.91 11.15
C GLU A 168 6.96 19.19 9.69
N ALA A 169 6.67 18.25 8.78
CA ALA A 169 6.95 18.43 7.35
C ALA A 169 6.21 19.66 6.79
N GLN A 170 4.93 19.84 7.12
CA GLN A 170 4.16 21.02 6.70
C GLN A 170 4.71 22.34 7.25
N LYS A 171 5.16 22.36 8.51
CA LYS A 171 5.84 23.55 9.08
C LYS A 171 7.11 23.92 8.33
N LEU A 172 7.79 22.93 7.76
CA LEU A 172 8.99 23.09 6.93
C LEU A 172 8.65 23.40 5.46
N GLY A 173 7.36 23.58 5.12
CA GLY A 173 6.91 23.98 3.80
C GLY A 173 6.72 22.84 2.80
N PHE A 174 6.74 21.57 3.24
CA PHE A 174 6.36 20.46 2.37
C PHE A 174 4.84 20.43 2.14
N LYS A 175 4.45 20.10 0.90
CA LYS A 175 3.15 19.46 0.64
C LYS A 175 3.31 17.97 0.92
N VAL A 176 2.42 17.36 1.70
CA VAL A 176 2.54 15.96 2.13
C VAL A 176 1.44 15.13 1.50
N ILE A 177 1.83 14.11 0.75
CA ILE A 177 0.93 13.10 0.19
C ILE A 177 1.26 11.77 0.87
N ILE A 178 0.27 11.16 1.53
CA ILE A 178 0.44 9.85 2.15
C ILE A 178 -0.06 8.77 1.19
N THR A 179 0.77 7.77 0.91
CA THR A 179 0.32 6.50 0.31
C THR A 179 0.69 5.34 1.23
N ASP A 180 -0.31 4.63 1.70
CA ASP A 180 -0.18 3.64 2.76
C ASP A 180 -1.33 2.61 2.66
N HIS A 181 -1.21 1.49 3.34
CA HIS A 181 -2.24 0.45 3.47
C HIS A 181 -2.34 -0.12 4.89
N HIS A 182 -1.56 0.43 5.83
CA HIS A 182 -1.66 0.09 7.24
C HIS A 182 -3.00 0.53 7.84
N LYS A 183 -3.36 -0.12 8.95
CA LYS A 183 -4.57 0.20 9.71
C LYS A 183 -4.55 1.67 10.15
N PRO A 184 -5.53 2.50 9.74
CA PRO A 184 -5.56 3.90 10.14
C PRO A 184 -5.88 4.06 11.65
N PRO A 185 -5.31 5.07 12.32
CA PRO A 185 -5.74 5.48 13.66
C PRO A 185 -7.09 6.20 13.63
N GLU A 186 -7.71 6.43 14.79
CA GLU A 186 -8.97 7.19 14.90
C GLU A 186 -8.87 8.61 14.34
N LYS A 187 -7.70 9.25 14.53
CA LYS A 187 -7.41 10.60 14.03
C LYS A 187 -6.33 10.51 12.97
N LEU A 188 -6.70 10.82 11.73
CA LEU A 188 -5.76 10.83 10.62
C LEU A 188 -4.82 12.05 10.67
N PRO A 189 -3.60 11.93 10.11
CA PRO A 189 -2.72 13.06 9.86
C PRO A 189 -3.41 14.13 9.01
N GLN A 190 -3.05 15.39 9.21
CA GLN A 190 -3.55 16.50 8.39
C GLN A 190 -2.70 16.68 7.12
N ALA A 191 -2.54 15.63 6.31
CA ALA A 191 -1.81 15.70 5.05
C ALA A 191 -2.64 16.35 3.93
N ASP A 192 -1.98 16.83 2.87
CA ASP A 192 -2.62 17.44 1.70
C ASP A 192 -3.43 16.42 0.89
N ALA A 193 -2.99 15.16 0.88
CA ALA A 193 -3.77 14.03 0.39
C ALA A 193 -3.39 12.73 1.13
N ILE A 194 -4.36 11.82 1.28
CA ILE A 194 -4.15 10.50 1.88
C ILE A 194 -4.79 9.44 0.98
N LEU A 195 -3.97 8.50 0.53
CA LEU A 195 -4.35 7.32 -0.22
C LEU A 195 -4.16 6.10 0.70
N ASN A 196 -5.27 5.52 1.18
CA ASN A 196 -5.27 4.30 1.98
C ASN A 196 -6.56 3.50 1.69
N PRO A 197 -6.47 2.21 1.27
CA PRO A 197 -7.63 1.39 0.88
C PRO A 197 -8.71 1.15 1.95
#